data_AF-A0A2P7YDU1-F1
#
_entry.id   AF-A0A2P7YDU1-F1
#
_cell.length_a   1.000
_cell.length_b   1.000
_cell.length_c   1.000
_cell.angle_alpha   90.00
_cell.angle_beta   90.00
_cell.angle_gamma   90.00
#
_symmetry.space_group_name_H-M   'P 1'
#
loop_
_entity.id
_entity.type
_entity.pdbx_description
1 polymer ?
#
loop_
_entity_poly.entity_id
_entity_poly.type
_entity_poly.pdbx_seq_one_letter_code
_entity_poly.pdbx_strand_id
1 'polypeptide(L)'
;MATGAEKAKSLLSSLEADFKENRLSDDERAKLLEQLKVIGRDPSQAAPIFAKEGTKTLCKFAFETGIFSASREAMRCLANAMLLCDPTRQTVIDLGCPSKAAERMKNDDRDDEFLTSRIIFFATYAEKLDIPVLFEKHSIGQSIISNLERAAKRLESGAPSTPITDLAFQETLKLVYNLTYHSPESATHLTGALQPLTTLLLKTPLPLPPLQPPTTLLINALLNLNPSPQQIEDATIRDPLFPPSEPTALTTHLITILDASFPQTITAKDDPLLTPITSLLRNLHTTAPHPDIKASMCASLLPTEESRDQPLGKDATLPSRLIRAAASPTTSALRDVVSALLFALSDSSARTLIRNIGYGYAVGILAHLGVEVGAGDIGGADGVEGAGTEVNPITGQRRDKEADLERVQREIDSMTEEEKEREAERLFVLFERLKATGVVDVKNPVEVAREEGRFEEVD
;
A
#
# COMPACT_ATOMS: atom_id res chain seq x y z
N MET A 1 25.47 -42.12 -12.56
CA MET A 1 24.15 -41.64 -12.08
C MET A 1 23.62 -40.74 -13.18
N ALA A 2 22.41 -40.99 -13.71
CA ALA A 2 21.84 -40.13 -14.73
C ALA A 2 21.73 -38.71 -14.17
N THR A 3 22.11 -37.71 -14.96
CA THR A 3 21.94 -36.30 -14.55
C THR A 3 20.45 -36.03 -14.31
N GLY A 4 20.10 -35.08 -13.43
CA GLY A 4 18.68 -34.77 -13.18
C GLY A 4 17.94 -34.37 -14.46
N ALA A 5 18.65 -33.74 -15.40
CA ALA A 5 18.16 -33.44 -16.74
C ALA A 5 17.84 -34.70 -17.57
N GLU A 6 18.70 -35.72 -17.58
CA GLU A 6 18.42 -36.98 -18.27
C GLU A 6 17.18 -37.67 -17.69
N LYS A 7 17.06 -37.69 -16.36
CA LYS A 7 15.87 -38.26 -15.69
C LYS A 7 14.61 -37.47 -16.03
N ALA A 8 14.66 -36.13 -16.02
CA ALA A 8 13.53 -35.29 -16.41
C ALA A 8 13.10 -35.55 -17.86
N LYS A 9 14.06 -35.65 -18.79
CA LYS A 9 13.79 -35.97 -20.20
C LYS A 9 13.12 -37.33 -20.36
N SER A 10 13.59 -38.35 -19.63
CA SER A 10 12.99 -39.69 -19.65
C SER A 10 11.56 -39.68 -19.10
N LEU A 11 11.31 -38.99 -17.98
CA LEU A 11 9.98 -38.90 -17.38
C LEU A 11 8.99 -38.17 -18.29
N LEU A 12 9.40 -37.04 -18.88
CA LEU A 12 8.58 -36.30 -19.85
C LEU A 12 8.25 -37.13 -21.09
N SER A 13 9.20 -37.92 -21.59
CA SER A 13 8.96 -38.81 -22.74
C SER A 13 7.96 -39.92 -22.40
N SER A 14 8.05 -40.48 -21.20
CA SER A 14 7.08 -41.48 -20.69
C SER A 14 5.67 -40.89 -20.57
N LEU A 15 5.56 -39.69 -20.00
CA LEU A 15 4.29 -38.98 -19.88
C LEU A 15 3.71 -38.61 -21.25
N GLU A 16 4.53 -38.16 -22.21
CA GLU A 16 4.04 -37.85 -23.56
C GLU A 16 3.52 -39.09 -24.30
N ALA A 17 4.20 -40.23 -24.15
CA ALA A 17 3.74 -41.51 -24.70
C ALA A 17 2.41 -41.92 -24.05
N ASP A 18 2.34 -41.86 -22.71
CA ASP A 18 1.13 -42.19 -21.98
C ASP A 18 -0.05 -41.27 -22.31
N PHE A 19 0.18 -39.98 -22.58
CA PHE A 19 -0.90 -39.08 -22.99
C PHE A 19 -1.60 -39.53 -24.29
N LYS A 20 -0.86 -40.19 -25.20
CA LYS A 20 -1.41 -40.72 -26.46
C LYS A 20 -2.04 -42.10 -26.28
N GLU A 21 -1.44 -42.94 -25.43
CA GLU A 21 -1.80 -44.35 -25.31
C GLU A 21 -2.76 -44.65 -24.14
N ASN A 22 -2.90 -43.72 -23.19
CA ASN A 22 -3.71 -43.79 -21.98
C ASN A 22 -3.54 -45.10 -21.18
N ARG A 23 -2.28 -45.47 -20.90
CA ARG A 23 -1.92 -46.76 -20.28
C ARG A 23 -1.78 -46.68 -18.76
N LEU A 24 -1.40 -45.52 -18.23
CA LEU A 24 -1.16 -45.29 -16.82
C LEU A 24 -2.45 -44.85 -16.11
N SER A 25 -2.61 -45.32 -14.88
CA SER A 25 -3.60 -44.79 -13.94
C SER A 25 -3.27 -43.36 -13.50
N ASP A 26 -4.25 -42.67 -12.91
CA ASP A 26 -4.03 -41.33 -12.34
C ASP A 26 -2.94 -41.33 -11.26
N ASP A 27 -2.92 -42.33 -10.38
CA ASP A 27 -1.92 -42.46 -9.32
C ASP A 27 -0.50 -42.66 -9.88
N GLU A 28 -0.36 -43.43 -10.96
CA GLU A 28 0.92 -43.62 -11.63
C GLU A 28 1.40 -42.35 -12.32
N ARG A 29 0.49 -41.62 -12.99
CA ARG A 29 0.78 -40.31 -13.57
C ARG A 29 1.21 -39.30 -12.51
N ALA A 30 0.48 -39.24 -11.39
CA ALA A 30 0.78 -38.37 -10.28
C ALA A 30 2.17 -38.65 -9.68
N LYS A 31 2.55 -39.92 -9.52
CA LYS A 31 3.90 -40.31 -9.06
C LYS A 31 5.01 -39.88 -10.02
N LEU A 32 4.79 -39.99 -11.34
CA LEU A 32 5.77 -39.52 -12.34
C LEU A 32 5.91 -38.00 -12.32
N LEU A 33 4.78 -37.28 -12.22
CA LEU A 33 4.76 -35.82 -12.13
C LEU A 33 5.36 -35.32 -10.82
N GLU A 34 5.16 -36.03 -9.71
CA GLU A 34 5.79 -35.68 -8.44
C GLU A 34 7.32 -35.80 -8.51
N GLN A 35 7.84 -36.84 -9.17
CA GLN A 35 9.28 -36.94 -9.43
C GLN A 35 9.79 -35.79 -10.30
N LEU A 36 9.02 -35.38 -11.32
CA LEU A 36 9.34 -34.20 -12.12
C LEU A 36 9.31 -32.91 -11.29
N LYS A 37 8.33 -32.73 -10.41
CA LYS A 37 8.24 -31.57 -9.49
C LYS A 37 9.49 -31.47 -8.64
N VAL A 38 9.98 -32.59 -8.09
CA VAL A 38 11.19 -32.62 -7.25
C VAL A 38 12.42 -32.19 -8.06
N ILE A 39 12.60 -32.72 -9.27
CA ILE A 39 13.71 -32.31 -10.16
C ILE A 39 13.57 -30.82 -10.54
N GLY A 40 12.34 -30.38 -10.80
CA GLY A 40 11.99 -29.02 -11.17
C GLY A 40 12.24 -27.96 -10.11
N ARG A 41 12.65 -28.33 -8.88
CA ARG A 41 13.05 -27.38 -7.83
C ARG A 41 14.45 -26.80 -8.05
N ASP A 42 15.30 -27.50 -8.82
CA ASP A 42 16.66 -27.07 -9.13
C ASP A 42 16.79 -26.72 -10.62
N PRO A 43 16.91 -25.43 -10.98
CA PRO A 43 17.04 -25.02 -12.37
C PRO A 43 18.21 -25.65 -13.11
N SER A 44 19.29 -26.02 -12.41
CA SER A 44 20.47 -26.66 -13.03
C SER A 44 20.18 -28.07 -13.55
N GLN A 45 19.14 -28.71 -13.03
CA GLN A 45 18.73 -30.09 -13.37
C GLN A 45 17.45 -30.14 -14.21
N ALA A 46 16.73 -29.02 -14.34
CA ALA A 46 15.36 -28.98 -14.85
C ALA A 46 15.23 -28.41 -16.27
N ALA A 47 16.33 -28.19 -17.00
CA ALA A 47 16.30 -27.62 -18.35
C ALA A 47 15.26 -28.27 -19.30
N PRO A 48 15.06 -29.61 -19.32
CA PRO A 48 14.03 -30.24 -20.16
C PRO A 48 12.59 -29.88 -19.77
N ILE A 49 12.33 -29.53 -18.51
CA ILE A 49 11.02 -29.11 -18.00
C ILE A 49 10.68 -27.71 -18.53
N PHE A 50 11.67 -26.81 -18.53
CA PHE A 50 11.51 -25.42 -18.98
C PHE A 50 11.54 -25.27 -20.50
N ALA A 51 11.98 -26.30 -21.23
CA ALA A 51 11.89 -26.33 -22.68
C ALA A 51 10.43 -26.34 -23.14
N LYS A 52 10.18 -25.79 -24.33
CA LYS A 52 8.83 -25.65 -24.91
C LYS A 52 8.04 -26.96 -24.93
N GLU A 53 8.67 -28.07 -25.33
CA GLU A 53 8.00 -29.38 -25.36
C GLU A 53 7.70 -29.93 -23.96
N GLY A 54 8.60 -29.75 -23.00
CA GLY A 54 8.35 -30.14 -21.60
C GLY A 54 7.18 -29.37 -20.99
N THR A 55 7.18 -28.05 -21.17
CA THR A 55 6.09 -27.17 -20.73
C THR A 55 4.77 -27.53 -21.42
N LYS A 56 4.79 -27.84 -22.71
CA LYS A 56 3.62 -28.28 -23.47
C LYS A 56 3.05 -29.59 -22.92
N THR A 57 3.88 -30.59 -22.65
CA THR A 57 3.43 -31.85 -22.03
C THR A 57 2.79 -31.58 -20.67
N LEU A 58 3.41 -30.75 -19.82
CA LEU A 58 2.84 -30.39 -18.53
C LEU A 58 1.50 -29.63 -18.67
N CYS A 59 1.38 -28.67 -19.59
CA CYS A 59 0.11 -27.96 -19.85
C CYS A 59 -1.01 -28.90 -20.29
N LYS A 60 -0.69 -29.92 -21.11
CA LYS A 60 -1.66 -30.96 -21.49
C LYS A 60 -2.15 -31.75 -20.27
N PHE A 61 -1.24 -32.26 -19.44
CA PHE A 61 -1.63 -32.98 -18.23
C PHE A 61 -2.40 -32.09 -17.24
N ALA A 62 -2.03 -30.82 -17.11
CA ALA A 62 -2.68 -29.88 -16.21
C ALA A 62 -4.13 -29.56 -16.59
N PHE A 63 -4.42 -29.38 -17.89
CA PHE A 63 -5.69 -28.77 -18.31
C PHE A 63 -6.47 -29.52 -19.41
N GLU A 64 -5.86 -30.50 -20.09
CA GLU A 64 -6.53 -31.32 -21.10
C GLU A 64 -6.91 -32.71 -20.56
N THR A 65 -6.49 -33.02 -19.34
CA THR A 65 -7.01 -34.16 -18.58
C THR A 65 -8.14 -33.70 -17.65
N GLY A 66 -8.91 -34.66 -17.14
CA GLY A 66 -9.96 -34.37 -16.16
C GLY A 66 -9.43 -33.82 -14.82
N ILE A 67 -10.34 -33.61 -13.88
CA ILE A 67 -10.01 -33.14 -12.52
C ILE A 67 -9.45 -34.31 -11.72
N PHE A 68 -8.14 -34.49 -11.77
CA PHE A 68 -7.46 -35.62 -11.13
C PHE A 68 -6.20 -35.22 -10.36
N SER A 69 -5.63 -36.14 -9.58
CA SER A 69 -4.43 -35.89 -8.78
C SER A 69 -3.22 -35.55 -9.67
N ALA A 70 -3.08 -36.23 -10.81
CA ALA A 70 -2.04 -35.95 -11.78
C ALA A 70 -2.17 -34.53 -12.37
N SER A 71 -3.39 -34.06 -12.65
CA SER A 71 -3.61 -32.70 -13.19
C SER A 71 -3.07 -31.62 -12.25
N ARG A 72 -3.29 -31.77 -10.93
CA ARG A 72 -2.80 -30.86 -9.90
C ARG A 72 -1.30 -30.93 -9.75
N GLU A 73 -0.72 -32.12 -9.87
CA GLU A 73 0.73 -32.30 -9.81
C GLU A 73 1.45 -31.69 -11.03
N ALA A 74 0.83 -31.78 -12.22
CA ALA A 74 1.29 -31.08 -13.41
C ALA A 74 1.21 -29.55 -13.23
N MET A 75 0.12 -29.02 -12.66
CA MET A 75 0.02 -27.59 -12.32
C MET A 75 1.11 -27.14 -11.33
N ARG A 76 1.46 -27.96 -10.33
CA ARG A 76 2.58 -27.67 -9.42
C ARG A 76 3.92 -27.62 -10.16
N CYS A 77 4.16 -28.54 -11.12
CA CYS A 77 5.35 -28.49 -11.97
C CYS A 77 5.39 -27.20 -12.81
N LEU A 78 4.27 -26.81 -13.42
CA LEU A 78 4.16 -25.57 -14.22
C LEU A 78 4.41 -24.34 -13.36
N ALA A 79 3.79 -24.23 -12.18
CA ALA A 79 3.97 -23.11 -11.29
C ALA A 79 5.44 -22.95 -10.85
N ASN A 80 6.14 -24.05 -10.58
CA ASN A 80 7.57 -24.02 -10.29
C ASN A 80 8.40 -23.56 -11.50
N ALA A 81 8.07 -24.05 -12.70
CA ALA A 81 8.76 -23.65 -13.92
C ALA A 81 8.57 -22.16 -14.24
N MET A 82 7.36 -21.62 -14.08
CA MET A 82 7.07 -20.20 -14.25
C MET A 82 7.74 -19.30 -13.21
N LEU A 83 7.94 -19.81 -11.99
CA LEU A 83 8.64 -19.10 -10.93
C LEU A 83 10.16 -19.06 -11.18
N LEU A 84 10.74 -20.18 -11.61
CA LEU A 84 12.19 -20.35 -11.71
C LEU A 84 12.78 -19.97 -13.07
N CYS A 85 11.97 -19.93 -14.14
CA CYS A 85 12.42 -19.65 -15.50
C CYS A 85 11.43 -18.73 -16.22
N ASP A 86 11.73 -17.42 -16.22
CA ASP A 86 10.85 -16.38 -16.78
C ASP A 86 10.33 -16.66 -18.21
N PRO A 87 11.14 -17.15 -19.18
CA PRO A 87 10.66 -17.48 -20.53
C PRO A 87 9.52 -18.53 -20.56
N THR A 88 9.41 -19.36 -19.52
CA THR A 88 8.33 -20.36 -19.42
C THR A 88 6.96 -19.69 -19.31
N ARG A 89 6.86 -18.50 -18.71
CA ARG A 89 5.59 -17.76 -18.56
C ARG A 89 4.96 -17.49 -19.92
N GLN A 90 5.76 -17.00 -20.87
CA GLN A 90 5.29 -16.74 -22.23
C GLN A 90 4.89 -18.03 -22.95
N THR A 91 5.64 -19.12 -22.76
CA THR A 91 5.28 -20.42 -23.33
C THR A 91 3.93 -20.92 -22.80
N VAL A 92 3.67 -20.76 -21.50
CA VAL A 92 2.39 -21.13 -20.87
C VAL A 92 1.22 -20.27 -21.42
N ILE A 93 1.47 -18.97 -21.67
CA ILE A 93 0.48 -18.07 -22.30
C ILE A 93 0.21 -18.50 -23.75
N ASP A 94 1.25 -18.75 -24.55
CA ASP A 94 1.12 -19.14 -25.96
C ASP A 94 0.35 -20.47 -26.13
N LEU A 95 0.36 -21.32 -25.11
CA LEU A 95 -0.41 -22.58 -25.04
C LEU A 95 -1.86 -22.39 -24.58
N GLY A 96 -2.29 -21.17 -24.27
CA GLY A 96 -3.64 -20.85 -23.80
C GLY A 96 -3.94 -21.35 -22.39
N CYS A 97 -2.91 -21.67 -21.59
CA CYS A 97 -3.09 -22.23 -20.26
C CYS A 97 -3.74 -21.25 -19.24
N PRO A 98 -3.54 -19.91 -19.30
CA PRO A 98 -4.26 -18.97 -18.41
C PRO A 98 -5.79 -19.02 -18.56
N SER A 99 -6.30 -19.07 -19.79
CA SER A 99 -7.73 -19.25 -20.06
C SER A 99 -8.27 -20.55 -19.48
N LYS A 100 -7.53 -21.66 -19.66
CA LYS A 100 -7.90 -22.96 -19.09
C LYS A 100 -7.85 -22.96 -17.56
N ALA A 101 -6.90 -22.25 -16.96
CA ALA A 101 -6.80 -22.06 -15.52
C ALA A 101 -7.99 -21.24 -14.97
N ALA A 102 -8.42 -20.21 -15.69
CA ALA A 102 -9.60 -19.42 -15.32
C ALA A 102 -10.87 -20.27 -15.34
N GLU A 103 -11.05 -21.11 -16.36
CA GLU A 103 -12.15 -22.10 -16.39
C GLU A 103 -12.06 -23.09 -15.23
N ARG A 104 -10.86 -23.59 -14.92
CA ARG A 104 -10.64 -24.54 -13.83
C ARG A 104 -10.94 -23.95 -12.45
N MET A 105 -10.74 -22.65 -12.26
CA MET A 105 -11.01 -21.93 -11.00
C MET A 105 -12.49 -21.89 -10.64
N LYS A 106 -13.40 -22.15 -11.58
CA LYS A 106 -14.85 -22.25 -11.31
C LYS A 106 -15.19 -23.42 -10.39
N ASN A 107 -14.31 -24.42 -10.27
CA ASN A 107 -14.50 -25.55 -9.38
C ASN A 107 -14.32 -25.14 -7.92
N ASP A 108 -15.19 -25.63 -7.04
CA ASP A 108 -15.06 -25.41 -5.61
C ASP A 108 -14.08 -26.40 -4.97
N ASP A 109 -12.79 -26.19 -5.23
CA ASP A 109 -11.69 -26.99 -4.67
C ASP A 109 -10.51 -26.07 -4.32
N ARG A 110 -9.94 -26.25 -3.12
CA ARG A 110 -8.89 -25.35 -2.60
C ARG A 110 -7.53 -25.57 -3.25
N ASP A 111 -7.22 -26.79 -3.69
CA ASP A 111 -6.01 -27.06 -4.46
C ASP A 111 -6.11 -26.42 -5.84
N ASP A 112 -7.25 -26.57 -6.50
CA ASP A 112 -7.48 -25.96 -7.82
C ASP A 112 -7.49 -24.42 -7.69
N GLU A 113 -8.13 -23.83 -6.69
CA GLU A 113 -8.05 -22.38 -6.40
C GLU A 113 -6.59 -21.94 -6.26
N PHE A 114 -5.82 -22.58 -5.37
CA PHE A 114 -4.42 -22.24 -5.13
C PHE A 114 -3.58 -22.31 -6.42
N LEU A 115 -3.68 -23.42 -7.16
CA LEU A 115 -2.85 -23.68 -8.33
C LEU A 115 -3.22 -22.81 -9.52
N THR A 116 -4.52 -22.63 -9.79
CA THR A 116 -4.99 -21.77 -10.88
C THR A 116 -4.70 -20.31 -10.60
N SER A 117 -4.93 -19.83 -9.36
CA SER A 117 -4.57 -18.46 -8.97
C SER A 117 -3.08 -18.19 -9.16
N ARG A 118 -2.22 -19.14 -8.76
CA ARG A 118 -0.78 -19.03 -8.89
C ARG A 118 -0.28 -19.03 -10.34
N ILE A 119 -0.86 -19.88 -11.20
CA ILE A 119 -0.52 -19.92 -12.63
C ILE A 119 -0.90 -18.59 -13.31
N ILE A 120 -2.11 -18.08 -13.04
CA ILE A 120 -2.57 -16.81 -13.64
C ILE A 120 -1.74 -15.65 -13.07
N PHE A 121 -1.47 -15.64 -11.76
CA PHE A 121 -0.59 -14.66 -11.12
C PHE A 121 0.77 -14.61 -11.81
N PHE A 122 1.44 -15.74 -12.04
CA PHE A 122 2.70 -15.74 -12.77
C PHE A 122 2.56 -15.32 -14.23
N ALA A 123 1.44 -15.63 -14.88
CA ALA A 123 1.17 -15.18 -16.24
C ALA A 123 1.05 -13.64 -16.34
N THR A 124 0.62 -12.95 -15.28
CA THR A 124 0.52 -11.48 -15.28
C THR A 124 1.86 -10.76 -15.45
N TYR A 125 2.99 -11.44 -15.15
CA TYR A 125 4.33 -10.88 -15.34
C TYR A 125 4.89 -11.04 -16.75
N ALA A 126 4.10 -11.54 -17.70
CA ALA A 126 4.51 -11.69 -19.10
C ALA A 126 3.70 -10.76 -20.01
N GLU A 127 4.36 -10.19 -21.01
CA GLU A 127 3.86 -9.06 -21.80
C GLU A 127 2.58 -9.36 -22.61
N LYS A 128 2.32 -10.63 -22.97
CA LYS A 128 1.23 -10.99 -23.90
C LYS A 128 -0.04 -11.54 -23.22
N LEU A 129 -0.17 -11.46 -21.90
CA LEU A 129 -1.40 -11.91 -21.26
C LEU A 129 -2.55 -10.93 -21.58
N ASP A 130 -3.57 -11.42 -22.27
CA ASP A 130 -4.83 -10.69 -22.48
C ASP A 130 -5.72 -10.82 -21.23
N ILE A 131 -5.53 -9.89 -20.28
CA ILE A 131 -6.31 -9.84 -19.03
C ILE A 131 -7.80 -9.61 -19.28
N PRO A 132 -8.24 -8.67 -20.15
CA PRO A 132 -9.66 -8.49 -20.47
C PRO A 132 -10.37 -9.78 -20.90
N VAL A 133 -9.72 -10.61 -21.73
CA VAL A 133 -10.28 -11.91 -22.15
C VAL A 133 -10.55 -12.86 -20.96
N LEU A 134 -9.72 -12.83 -19.92
CA LEU A 134 -9.94 -13.65 -18.72
C LEU A 134 -11.22 -13.24 -17.97
N PHE A 135 -11.54 -11.95 -17.94
CA PHE A 135 -12.76 -11.42 -17.34
C PHE A 135 -13.98 -11.69 -18.21
N GLU A 136 -13.93 -11.30 -19.49
CA GLU A 136 -15.09 -11.31 -20.39
C GLU A 136 -15.48 -12.72 -20.84
N LYS A 137 -14.50 -13.57 -21.20
CA LYS A 137 -14.78 -14.89 -21.79
C LYS A 137 -14.72 -16.02 -20.78
N HIS A 138 -13.85 -15.89 -19.76
CA HIS A 138 -13.60 -16.96 -18.80
C HIS A 138 -14.17 -16.70 -17.41
N SER A 139 -14.78 -15.54 -17.20
CA SER A 139 -15.47 -15.16 -15.95
C SER A 139 -14.57 -15.28 -14.71
N ILE A 140 -13.27 -15.00 -14.84
CA ILE A 140 -12.31 -15.06 -13.71
C ILE A 140 -12.77 -14.20 -12.54
N GLY A 141 -13.39 -13.05 -12.81
CA GLY A 141 -13.92 -12.14 -11.79
C GLY A 141 -14.95 -12.82 -10.89
N GLN A 142 -15.89 -13.57 -11.46
CA GLN A 142 -16.90 -14.32 -10.69
C GLN A 142 -16.24 -15.41 -9.84
N SER A 143 -15.27 -16.15 -10.40
CA SER A 143 -14.55 -17.18 -9.65
C SER A 143 -13.78 -16.60 -8.44
N ILE A 144 -13.11 -15.46 -8.63
CA ILE A 144 -12.43 -14.72 -7.56
C ILE A 144 -13.42 -14.27 -6.49
N ILE A 145 -14.52 -13.62 -6.88
CA ILE A 145 -15.55 -13.13 -5.96
C ILE A 145 -16.11 -14.29 -5.14
N SER A 146 -16.49 -15.40 -5.78
CA SER A 146 -17.00 -16.58 -5.07
C SER A 146 -15.96 -17.21 -4.12
N ASN A 147 -14.67 -17.19 -4.46
CA ASN A 147 -13.61 -17.64 -3.55
C ASN A 147 -13.52 -16.76 -2.29
N LEU A 148 -13.60 -15.44 -2.46
CA LEU A 148 -13.57 -14.47 -1.36
C LEU A 148 -14.83 -14.56 -0.49
N GLU A 149 -16.01 -14.72 -1.10
CA GLU A 149 -17.28 -14.95 -0.38
C GLU A 149 -17.22 -16.23 0.47
N ARG A 150 -16.66 -17.31 -0.07
CA ARG A 150 -16.45 -18.55 0.69
C ARG A 150 -15.49 -18.34 1.86
N ALA A 151 -14.41 -17.58 1.67
CA ALA A 151 -13.49 -17.25 2.75
C ALA A 151 -14.18 -16.43 3.85
N ALA A 152 -14.99 -15.43 3.48
CA ALA A 152 -15.76 -14.62 4.42
C ALA A 152 -16.78 -15.47 5.20
N LYS A 153 -17.54 -16.30 4.51
CA LYS A 153 -18.52 -17.22 5.13
C LYS A 153 -17.87 -18.20 6.10
N ARG A 154 -16.69 -18.74 5.76
CA ARG A 154 -15.92 -19.64 6.63
C ARG A 154 -15.49 -18.95 7.93
N LEU A 155 -15.03 -17.70 7.81
CA LEU A 155 -14.66 -16.88 8.96
C LEU A 155 -15.87 -16.64 9.88
N GLU A 156 -17.02 -16.29 9.31
CA GLU A 156 -18.26 -16.07 10.06
C GLU A 156 -18.80 -17.33 10.74
N SER A 157 -18.66 -18.49 10.10
CA SER A 157 -19.06 -19.77 10.71
C SER A 157 -18.07 -20.29 11.76
N GLY A 158 -16.92 -19.64 11.95
CA GLY A 158 -15.85 -20.11 12.82
C GLY A 158 -15.26 -21.46 12.39
N ALA A 159 -15.36 -21.80 11.11
CA ALA A 159 -14.88 -23.09 10.61
C ALA A 159 -13.34 -23.09 10.53
N PRO A 160 -12.68 -24.18 10.95
CA PRO A 160 -11.22 -24.23 11.02
C PRO A 160 -10.60 -24.07 9.63
N SER A 161 -9.52 -23.29 9.54
CA SER A 161 -8.72 -23.21 8.33
C SER A 161 -7.77 -24.40 8.21
N THR A 162 -7.39 -24.72 6.97
CA THR A 162 -6.32 -25.68 6.67
C THR A 162 -5.21 -24.96 5.93
N PRO A 163 -3.95 -25.46 5.95
CA PRO A 163 -2.84 -24.81 5.27
C PRO A 163 -3.11 -24.52 3.78
N ILE A 164 -3.73 -25.46 3.05
CA ILE A 164 -4.08 -25.26 1.63
C ILE A 164 -5.13 -24.17 1.46
N THR A 165 -6.07 -24.06 2.39
CA THR A 165 -7.12 -23.05 2.36
C THR A 165 -6.54 -21.65 2.57
N ASP A 166 -5.60 -21.50 3.50
CA ASP A 166 -4.95 -20.22 3.77
C ASP A 166 -4.02 -19.81 2.61
N LEU A 167 -3.31 -20.78 2.03
CA LEU A 167 -2.50 -20.54 0.83
C LEU A 167 -3.35 -20.15 -0.38
N ALA A 168 -4.47 -20.85 -0.62
CA ALA A 168 -5.39 -20.55 -1.71
C ALA A 168 -5.95 -19.12 -1.59
N PHE A 169 -6.40 -18.77 -0.38
CA PHE A 169 -6.89 -17.42 -0.08
C PHE A 169 -5.84 -16.34 -0.36
N GLN A 170 -4.61 -16.53 0.09
CA GLN A 170 -3.53 -15.57 -0.16
C GLN A 170 -3.19 -15.45 -1.66
N GLU A 171 -3.20 -16.55 -2.42
CA GLU A 171 -2.98 -16.49 -3.87
C GLU A 171 -4.14 -15.77 -4.58
N THR A 172 -5.39 -15.97 -4.14
CA THR A 172 -6.55 -15.22 -4.65
C THR A 172 -6.40 -13.71 -4.40
N LEU A 173 -5.94 -13.28 -3.22
CA LEU A 173 -5.68 -11.86 -2.95
C LEU A 173 -4.56 -11.27 -3.80
N LYS A 174 -3.45 -12.01 -3.98
CA LYS A 174 -2.36 -11.60 -4.89
C LYS A 174 -2.86 -11.47 -6.33
N LEU A 175 -3.73 -12.38 -6.76
CA LEU A 175 -4.31 -12.35 -8.09
C LEU A 175 -5.20 -11.13 -8.29
N VAL A 176 -6.06 -10.78 -7.32
CA VAL A 176 -6.87 -9.55 -7.35
C VAL A 176 -5.97 -8.34 -7.57
N TYR A 177 -4.92 -8.20 -6.76
CA TYR A 177 -3.97 -7.09 -6.89
C TYR A 177 -3.30 -7.07 -8.26
N ASN A 178 -2.75 -8.20 -8.73
CA ASN A 178 -2.01 -8.23 -9.99
C ASN A 178 -2.89 -7.96 -11.21
N LEU A 179 -4.10 -8.54 -11.27
CA LEU A 179 -5.02 -8.32 -12.40
C LEU A 179 -5.44 -6.86 -12.50
N THR A 180 -5.73 -6.22 -11.36
CA THR A 180 -6.12 -4.80 -11.30
C THR A 180 -4.94 -3.85 -11.51
N TYR A 181 -3.74 -4.23 -11.09
CA TYR A 181 -2.52 -3.45 -11.34
C TYR A 181 -2.18 -3.41 -12.84
N HIS A 182 -2.20 -4.56 -13.52
CA HIS A 182 -1.86 -4.66 -14.93
C HIS A 182 -3.01 -4.31 -15.88
N SER A 183 -4.26 -4.35 -15.41
CA SER A 183 -5.46 -3.94 -16.17
C SER A 183 -6.43 -3.16 -15.29
N PRO A 184 -6.16 -1.86 -15.01
CA PRO A 184 -7.02 -1.04 -14.15
C PRO A 184 -8.47 -0.94 -14.62
N GLU A 185 -8.69 -0.94 -15.94
CA GLU A 185 -10.04 -0.90 -16.53
C GLU A 185 -10.88 -2.14 -16.15
N SER A 186 -10.22 -3.28 -15.94
CA SER A 186 -10.87 -4.53 -15.54
C SER A 186 -11.29 -4.55 -14.06
N ALA A 187 -10.86 -3.58 -13.23
CA ALA A 187 -11.23 -3.52 -11.80
C ALA A 187 -12.75 -3.45 -11.59
N THR A 188 -13.48 -2.89 -12.54
CA THR A 188 -14.95 -2.84 -12.56
C THR A 188 -15.61 -4.23 -12.50
N HIS A 189 -14.94 -5.27 -13.02
CA HIS A 189 -15.42 -6.66 -12.96
C HIS A 189 -15.24 -7.31 -11.57
N LEU A 190 -14.51 -6.64 -10.66
CA LEU A 190 -14.21 -7.10 -9.31
C LEU A 190 -14.88 -6.24 -8.23
N THR A 191 -15.80 -5.34 -8.58
CA THR A 191 -16.56 -4.54 -7.59
C THR A 191 -17.29 -5.42 -6.58
N GLY A 192 -17.82 -6.56 -7.01
CA GLY A 192 -18.43 -7.56 -6.11
C GLY A 192 -17.48 -8.14 -5.06
N ALA A 193 -16.16 -7.96 -5.21
CA ALA A 193 -15.18 -8.37 -4.20
C ALA A 193 -15.08 -7.39 -3.02
N LEU A 194 -15.60 -6.17 -3.12
CA LEU A 194 -15.51 -5.14 -2.06
C LEU A 194 -16.13 -5.61 -0.75
N GLN A 195 -17.32 -6.23 -0.81
CA GLN A 195 -18.03 -6.74 0.37
C GLN A 195 -17.25 -7.84 1.10
N PRO A 196 -16.84 -8.95 0.45
CA PRO A 196 -16.08 -9.98 1.13
C PRO A 196 -14.71 -9.49 1.58
N LEU A 197 -14.00 -8.65 0.79
CA LEU A 197 -12.70 -8.11 1.19
C LEU A 197 -12.80 -7.24 2.46
N THR A 198 -13.78 -6.34 2.52
CA THR A 198 -13.97 -5.48 3.69
C THR A 198 -14.38 -6.29 4.92
N THR A 199 -15.28 -7.27 4.73
CA THR A 199 -15.68 -8.19 5.80
C THR A 199 -14.49 -8.97 6.34
N LEU A 200 -13.67 -9.53 5.45
CA LEU A 200 -12.46 -10.27 5.80
C LEU A 200 -11.46 -9.37 6.55
N LEU A 201 -11.22 -8.15 6.07
CA LEU A 201 -10.30 -7.23 6.72
C LEU A 201 -10.76 -6.84 8.14
N LEU A 202 -12.04 -6.54 8.31
CA LEU A 202 -12.60 -6.16 9.62
C LEU A 202 -12.65 -7.31 10.63
N LYS A 203 -12.93 -8.53 10.18
CA LYS A 203 -13.20 -9.67 11.06
C LYS A 203 -12.02 -10.62 11.24
N THR A 204 -11.01 -10.60 10.36
CA THR A 204 -9.85 -11.49 10.51
C THR A 204 -9.01 -11.05 11.70
N PRO A 205 -8.64 -11.96 12.61
CA PRO A 205 -7.72 -11.63 13.71
C PRO A 205 -6.41 -11.09 13.17
N LEU A 206 -5.97 -9.94 13.70
CA LEU A 206 -4.74 -9.31 13.26
C LEU A 206 -3.52 -10.14 13.70
N PRO A 207 -2.56 -10.41 12.80
CA PRO A 207 -1.29 -10.99 13.19
C PRO A 207 -0.48 -10.01 14.06
N LEU A 208 0.56 -10.53 14.72
CA LEU A 208 1.53 -9.70 15.44
C LEU A 208 2.90 -9.87 14.76
N PRO A 209 3.42 -8.84 14.05
CA PRO A 209 2.87 -7.49 13.86
C PRO A 209 1.68 -7.42 12.88
N PRO A 210 0.81 -6.37 12.95
CA PRO A 210 -0.44 -6.31 12.18
C PRO A 210 -0.29 -6.27 10.66
N LEU A 211 0.72 -5.57 10.15
CA LEU A 211 1.02 -5.48 8.71
C LEU A 211 1.81 -6.72 8.23
N GLN A 212 1.17 -7.87 8.27
CA GLN A 212 1.63 -9.14 7.68
C GLN A 212 0.49 -9.79 6.88
N PRO A 213 0.78 -10.75 5.97
CA PRO A 213 -0.27 -11.53 5.34
C PRO A 213 -1.16 -12.26 6.38
N PRO A 214 -2.48 -12.30 6.19
CA PRO A 214 -3.23 -11.86 5.01
C PRO A 214 -3.58 -10.36 4.98
N THR A 215 -3.39 -9.61 6.08
CA THR A 215 -3.77 -8.20 6.22
C THR A 215 -3.18 -7.32 5.12
N THR A 216 -1.88 -7.45 4.83
CA THR A 216 -1.22 -6.65 3.78
C THR A 216 -1.79 -6.94 2.38
N LEU A 217 -2.15 -8.19 2.11
CA LEU A 217 -2.74 -8.59 0.83
C LEU A 217 -4.17 -8.08 0.68
N LEU A 218 -4.95 -8.05 1.76
CA LEU A 218 -6.29 -7.46 1.79
C LEU A 218 -6.24 -5.95 1.54
N ILE A 219 -5.33 -5.24 2.21
CA ILE A 219 -5.11 -3.80 2.02
C ILE A 219 -4.74 -3.51 0.56
N ASN A 220 -3.79 -4.27 0.00
CA ASN A 220 -3.36 -4.10 -1.39
C ASN A 220 -4.50 -4.37 -2.39
N ALA A 221 -5.30 -5.42 -2.16
CA ALA A 221 -6.45 -5.74 -3.00
C ALA A 221 -7.50 -4.61 -2.99
N LEU A 222 -7.86 -4.09 -1.80
CA LEU A 222 -8.78 -2.96 -1.67
C LEU A 222 -8.22 -1.67 -2.29
N LEU A 223 -6.92 -1.41 -2.08
CA LEU A 223 -6.24 -0.25 -2.64
C LEU A 223 -6.32 -0.19 -4.15
N ASN A 224 -6.18 -1.33 -4.86
CA ASN A 224 -6.23 -1.34 -6.32
C ASN A 224 -7.66 -1.28 -6.88
N LEU A 225 -8.68 -1.72 -6.14
CA LEU A 225 -10.07 -1.62 -6.62
C LEU A 225 -10.53 -0.16 -6.70
N ASN A 226 -9.99 0.71 -5.83
CA ASN A 226 -10.10 2.18 -5.81
C ASN A 226 -11.29 2.78 -6.59
N PRO A 227 -12.54 2.57 -6.14
CA PRO A 227 -13.70 3.16 -6.82
C PRO A 227 -13.61 4.69 -6.80
N SER A 228 -13.90 5.29 -7.95
CA SER A 228 -13.97 6.76 -8.11
C SER A 228 -15.13 7.37 -7.29
N PRO A 229 -15.09 8.69 -7.01
CA PRO A 229 -16.18 9.38 -6.31
C PRO A 229 -17.56 9.14 -6.96
N GLN A 230 -17.63 9.09 -8.29
CA GLN A 230 -18.88 8.83 -9.02
C GLN A 230 -19.37 7.39 -8.81
N GLN A 231 -18.47 6.41 -8.71
CA GLN A 231 -18.83 5.03 -8.44
C GLN A 231 -19.34 4.81 -7.00
N ILE A 232 -18.89 5.63 -6.05
CA ILE A 232 -19.38 5.60 -4.66
C ILE A 232 -20.82 6.10 -4.53
N GLU A 233 -21.42 6.71 -5.57
CA GLU A 233 -22.85 7.01 -5.56
C GLU A 233 -23.72 5.74 -5.61
N ASP A 234 -23.18 4.64 -6.16
CA ASP A 234 -23.83 3.33 -6.17
C ASP A 234 -23.72 2.67 -4.78
N ALA A 235 -24.88 2.41 -4.17
CA ALA A 235 -24.97 1.74 -2.87
C ALA A 235 -24.25 0.38 -2.84
N THR A 236 -24.21 -0.35 -3.95
CA THR A 236 -23.53 -1.66 -4.03
C THR A 236 -22.01 -1.57 -3.92
N ILE A 237 -21.42 -0.40 -4.22
CA ILE A 237 -19.99 -0.13 -4.11
C ILE A 237 -19.71 0.63 -2.80
N ARG A 238 -20.59 1.56 -2.43
CA ARG A 238 -20.49 2.38 -1.22
C ARG A 238 -20.62 1.56 0.06
N ASP A 239 -21.71 0.80 0.20
CA ASP A 239 -22.08 0.15 1.46
C ASP A 239 -21.05 -0.87 1.94
N PRO A 240 -20.34 -1.61 1.06
CA PRO A 240 -19.18 -2.40 1.47
C PRO A 240 -18.08 -1.62 2.18
N LEU A 241 -17.77 -0.40 1.73
CA LEU A 241 -16.69 0.42 2.27
C LEU A 241 -17.15 1.32 3.43
N PHE A 242 -18.40 1.77 3.36
CA PHE A 242 -19.04 2.68 4.32
C PHE A 242 -20.41 2.11 4.71
N PRO A 243 -20.46 1.06 5.55
CA PRO A 243 -21.73 0.43 5.93
C PRO A 243 -22.68 1.41 6.61
N PRO A 244 -23.98 1.46 6.26
CA PRO A 244 -24.93 2.42 6.85
C PRO A 244 -25.07 2.33 8.38
N SER A 245 -24.84 1.15 8.96
CA SER A 245 -24.88 0.94 10.41
C SER A 245 -23.65 1.47 11.14
N GLU A 246 -22.49 1.43 10.48
CA GLU A 246 -21.20 1.84 11.07
C GLU A 246 -20.28 2.42 9.98
N PRO A 247 -20.54 3.67 9.53
CA PRO A 247 -19.88 4.25 8.37
C PRO A 247 -18.35 4.42 8.52
N THR A 248 -17.85 4.43 9.76
CA THR A 248 -16.43 4.63 10.09
C THR A 248 -15.70 3.33 10.42
N ALA A 249 -16.34 2.16 10.34
CA ALA A 249 -15.77 0.88 10.78
C ALA A 249 -14.42 0.58 10.09
N LEU A 250 -14.40 0.64 8.75
CA LEU A 250 -13.22 0.34 7.94
C LEU A 250 -12.10 1.35 8.17
N THR A 251 -12.41 2.65 8.16
CA THR A 251 -11.41 3.70 8.36
C THR A 251 -10.80 3.63 9.75
N THR A 252 -11.62 3.42 10.79
CA THR A 252 -11.16 3.29 12.18
C THR A 252 -10.28 2.06 12.35
N HIS A 253 -10.66 0.93 11.75
CA HIS A 253 -9.87 -0.29 11.79
C HIS A 253 -8.51 -0.13 11.11
N LEU A 254 -8.47 0.48 9.91
CA LEU A 254 -7.22 0.78 9.19
C LEU A 254 -6.33 1.75 9.97
N ILE A 255 -6.90 2.79 10.59
CA ILE A 255 -6.15 3.72 11.44
C ILE A 255 -5.55 3.00 12.65
N THR A 256 -6.28 2.04 13.24
CA THR A 256 -5.80 1.23 14.37
C THR A 256 -4.64 0.32 13.95
N ILE A 257 -4.73 -0.33 12.79
CA ILE A 257 -3.62 -1.11 12.19
C ILE A 257 -2.41 -0.20 11.93
N LEU A 258 -2.66 0.98 11.37
CA LEU A 258 -1.62 1.96 11.07
C LEU A 258 -0.92 2.41 12.36
N ASP A 259 -1.67 2.85 13.38
CA ASP A 259 -1.13 3.29 14.67
C ASP A 259 -0.25 2.21 15.31
N ALA A 260 -0.75 0.97 15.38
CA ALA A 260 -0.02 -0.16 15.95
C ALA A 260 1.25 -0.55 15.16
N SER A 261 1.29 -0.26 13.86
CA SER A 261 2.39 -0.66 12.97
C SER A 261 3.37 0.47 12.64
N PHE A 262 3.01 1.73 12.94
CA PHE A 262 3.82 2.88 12.59
C PHE A 262 4.93 3.10 13.64
N PRO A 263 6.22 2.94 13.28
CA PRO A 263 7.31 3.04 14.25
C PRO A 263 7.56 4.49 14.69
N GLN A 264 8.11 4.67 15.88
CA GLN A 264 8.51 6.00 16.38
C GLN A 264 9.58 6.66 15.50
N THR A 265 10.51 5.84 14.99
CA THR A 265 11.56 6.24 14.05
C THR A 265 11.42 5.40 12.79
N ILE A 266 11.13 6.04 11.68
CA ILE A 266 10.90 5.38 10.39
C ILE A 266 12.24 5.07 9.73
N THR A 267 12.33 3.92 9.10
CA THR A 267 13.46 3.47 8.29
C THR A 267 13.02 3.19 6.86
N ALA A 268 13.98 3.06 5.94
CA ALA A 268 13.70 2.71 4.55
C ALA A 268 12.96 1.37 4.38
N LYS A 269 12.99 0.46 5.38
CA LYS A 269 12.28 -0.82 5.34
C LYS A 269 10.77 -0.67 5.56
N ASP A 270 10.36 0.40 6.23
CA ASP A 270 8.96 0.65 6.58
C ASP A 270 8.18 1.27 5.40
N ASP A 271 8.90 1.90 4.47
CA ASP A 271 8.36 2.59 3.31
C ASP A 271 7.39 1.70 2.47
N PRO A 272 7.79 0.52 1.96
CA PRO A 272 6.89 -0.34 1.18
C PRO A 272 5.76 -0.96 2.01
N LEU A 273 5.89 -1.02 3.35
CA LEU A 273 4.88 -1.62 4.23
C LEU A 273 3.76 -0.62 4.59
N LEU A 274 4.12 0.64 4.85
CA LEU A 274 3.19 1.67 5.29
C LEU A 274 2.52 2.39 4.11
N THR A 275 3.19 2.48 2.97
CA THR A 275 2.68 3.20 1.79
C THR A 275 1.28 2.73 1.33
N PRO A 276 0.97 1.42 1.23
CA PRO A 276 -0.34 0.98 0.76
C PRO A 276 -1.50 1.35 1.69
N ILE A 277 -1.32 1.18 3.01
CA ILE A 277 -2.36 1.49 3.99
C ILE A 277 -2.62 3.00 4.07
N THR A 278 -1.56 3.82 4.01
CA THR A 278 -1.71 5.29 3.98
C THR A 278 -2.39 5.75 2.68
N SER A 279 -2.07 5.12 1.55
CA SER A 279 -2.74 5.39 0.26
C SER A 279 -4.22 5.02 0.29
N LEU A 280 -4.56 3.87 0.90
CA LEU A 280 -5.94 3.41 1.03
C LEU A 280 -6.75 4.36 1.92
N LEU A 281 -6.18 4.80 3.06
CA LEU A 281 -6.81 5.80 3.92
C LEU A 281 -7.04 7.12 3.18
N ARG A 282 -6.08 7.58 2.38
CA ARG A 282 -6.26 8.77 1.54
C ARG A 282 -7.42 8.59 0.57
N ASN A 283 -7.47 7.45 -0.14
CA ASN A 283 -8.53 7.18 -1.11
C ASN A 283 -9.90 7.17 -0.44
N LEU A 284 -10.05 6.45 0.68
CA LEU A 284 -11.28 6.42 1.48
C LEU A 284 -11.69 7.81 1.97
N HIS A 285 -10.76 8.66 2.40
CA HIS A 285 -11.06 10.03 2.77
C HIS A 285 -11.58 10.86 1.58
N THR A 286 -10.90 10.76 0.43
CA THR A 286 -11.27 11.54 -0.76
C THR A 286 -12.63 11.14 -1.35
N THR A 287 -13.02 9.87 -1.20
CA THR A 287 -14.27 9.33 -1.75
C THR A 287 -15.38 9.20 -0.71
N ALA A 288 -15.13 9.57 0.56
CA ALA A 288 -16.09 9.45 1.64
C ALA A 288 -17.41 10.20 1.33
N PRO A 289 -18.57 9.52 1.40
CA PRO A 289 -19.87 10.11 1.05
C PRO A 289 -20.42 11.04 2.13
N HIS A 290 -20.04 10.84 3.40
CA HIS A 290 -20.55 11.59 4.54
C HIS A 290 -19.47 12.41 5.24
N PRO A 291 -19.75 13.66 5.64
CA PRO A 291 -18.83 14.51 6.40
C PRO A 291 -18.33 13.86 7.69
N ASP A 292 -19.15 13.05 8.35
CA ASP A 292 -18.81 12.41 9.63
C ASP A 292 -17.60 11.46 9.51
N ILE A 293 -17.47 10.78 8.37
CA ILE A 293 -16.33 9.90 8.09
C ILE A 293 -15.05 10.74 7.98
N LYS A 294 -15.10 11.84 7.23
CA LYS A 294 -13.97 12.77 7.09
C LYS A 294 -13.60 13.36 8.44
N ALA A 295 -14.57 13.83 9.22
CA ALA A 295 -14.36 14.37 10.56
C ALA A 295 -13.70 13.34 11.50
N SER A 296 -14.15 12.07 11.48
CA SER A 296 -13.56 10.98 12.27
C SER A 296 -12.11 10.69 11.89
N MET A 297 -11.80 10.70 10.59
CA MET A 297 -10.42 10.54 10.10
C MET A 297 -9.55 11.72 10.49
N CYS A 298 -10.02 12.96 10.32
CA CYS A 298 -9.32 14.17 10.73
C CYS A 298 -9.02 14.17 12.24
N ALA A 299 -9.99 13.80 13.07
CA ALA A 299 -9.81 13.72 14.51
C ALA A 299 -8.74 12.70 14.93
N SER A 300 -8.56 11.62 14.16
CA SER A 300 -7.59 10.56 14.46
C SER A 300 -6.19 10.78 13.85
N LEU A 301 -6.11 11.47 12.71
CA LEU A 301 -4.89 11.58 11.90
C LEU A 301 -4.23 12.95 11.92
N LEU A 302 -4.94 13.99 12.38
CA LEU A 302 -4.38 15.34 12.56
C LEU A 302 -4.06 15.61 14.04
N PRO A 303 -3.13 16.54 14.33
CA PRO A 303 -2.79 16.90 15.71
C PRO A 303 -4.00 17.40 16.49
N THR A 304 -4.13 16.95 17.74
CA THR A 304 -5.15 17.45 18.68
C THR A 304 -4.66 18.72 19.37
N GLU A 305 -5.54 19.37 20.14
CA GLU A 305 -5.13 20.50 20.99
C GLU A 305 -4.04 20.11 21.99
N GLU A 306 -4.09 18.90 22.55
CA GLU A 306 -3.07 18.38 23.50
C GLU A 306 -1.69 18.22 22.84
N SER A 307 -1.64 17.85 21.55
CA SER A 307 -0.39 17.81 20.79
C SER A 307 0.29 19.18 20.66
N ARG A 308 -0.46 20.28 20.84
CA ARG A 308 0.06 21.65 20.79
C ARG A 308 0.63 22.14 22.11
N ASP A 309 0.68 21.32 23.17
CA ASP A 309 1.41 21.65 24.41
C ASP A 309 2.93 21.72 24.19
N GLN A 310 3.43 21.10 23.11
CA GLN A 310 4.82 21.14 22.68
C GLN A 310 4.89 21.39 21.16
N PRO A 311 6.07 21.66 20.59
CA PRO A 311 6.22 21.75 19.14
C PRO A 311 5.69 20.49 18.46
N LEU A 312 4.89 20.66 17.41
CA LEU A 312 4.28 19.55 16.68
C LEU A 312 5.34 18.56 16.19
N GLY A 313 4.98 17.28 16.12
CA GLY A 313 5.90 16.24 15.68
C GLY A 313 6.83 15.72 16.78
N LYS A 314 6.83 16.28 18.01
CA LYS A 314 7.65 15.78 19.12
C LYS A 314 6.99 14.71 19.98
N ASP A 315 5.66 14.66 20.02
CA ASP A 315 4.96 13.63 20.79
C ASP A 315 5.03 12.24 20.11
N ALA A 316 4.59 11.22 20.86
CA ALA A 316 4.59 9.83 20.43
C ALA A 316 3.34 9.42 19.63
N THR A 317 2.39 10.34 19.41
CA THR A 317 1.09 10.05 18.78
C THR A 317 1.24 9.77 17.29
N LEU A 318 0.26 9.09 16.70
CA LEU A 318 0.24 8.83 15.26
C LEU A 318 0.33 10.11 14.40
N PRO A 319 -0.44 11.20 14.67
CA PRO A 319 -0.29 12.46 13.93
C PRO A 319 1.14 13.00 13.91
N SER A 320 1.83 13.02 15.05
CA SER A 320 3.23 13.45 15.11
C SER A 320 4.16 12.53 14.31
N ARG A 321 3.95 11.21 14.38
CA ARG A 321 4.72 10.25 13.58
C ARG A 321 4.50 10.46 12.07
N LEU A 322 3.28 10.74 11.64
CA LEU A 322 2.95 11.05 10.24
C LEU A 322 3.62 12.34 9.77
N ILE A 323 3.55 13.41 10.57
CA ILE A 323 4.18 14.69 10.25
C ILE A 323 5.71 14.54 10.12
N ARG A 324 6.34 13.76 11.01
CA ARG A 324 7.77 13.41 10.88
C ARG A 324 8.05 12.60 9.61
N ALA A 325 7.16 11.70 9.21
CA ALA A 325 7.26 10.93 7.97
C ALA A 325 7.24 11.84 6.74
N ALA A 326 6.37 12.85 6.73
CA ALA A 326 6.27 13.84 5.66
C ALA A 326 7.53 14.72 5.53
N ALA A 327 8.35 14.81 6.58
CA ALA A 327 9.63 15.50 6.57
C ALA A 327 10.84 14.55 6.37
N SER A 328 10.63 13.24 6.28
CA SER A 328 11.71 12.26 6.23
C SER A 328 12.37 12.19 4.84
N PRO A 329 13.70 12.32 4.73
CA PRO A 329 14.40 12.16 3.46
C PRO A 329 14.63 10.69 3.07
N THR A 330 14.50 9.75 4.01
CA THR A 330 14.86 8.33 3.82
C THR A 330 13.73 7.46 3.30
N THR A 331 12.51 7.97 3.28
CA THR A 331 11.28 7.25 2.91
C THR A 331 10.50 8.02 1.87
N SER A 332 11.00 8.06 0.63
CA SER A 332 10.45 8.93 -0.41
C SER A 332 9.00 8.59 -0.75
N ALA A 333 8.65 7.31 -0.96
CA ALA A 333 7.29 6.98 -1.38
C ALA A 333 6.27 7.23 -0.24
N LEU A 334 6.60 6.81 0.98
CA LEU A 334 5.79 7.08 2.16
C LEU A 334 5.66 8.58 2.44
N ARG A 335 6.74 9.35 2.30
CA ARG A 335 6.71 10.81 2.46
C ARG A 335 5.69 11.43 1.51
N ASP A 336 5.74 11.05 0.23
CA ASP A 336 4.89 11.61 -0.81
C ASP A 336 3.41 11.25 -0.53
N VAL A 337 3.14 10.00 -0.14
CA VAL A 337 1.78 9.53 0.20
C VAL A 337 1.24 10.15 1.49
N VAL A 338 2.05 10.28 2.54
CA VAL A 338 1.65 10.94 3.80
C VAL A 338 1.40 12.42 3.56
N SER A 339 2.24 13.09 2.77
CA SER A 339 2.05 14.48 2.35
C SER A 339 0.71 14.66 1.64
N ALA A 340 0.41 13.79 0.69
CA ALA A 340 -0.86 13.79 -0.04
C ALA A 340 -2.07 13.47 0.86
N LEU A 341 -1.90 12.61 1.87
CA LEU A 341 -2.95 12.31 2.86
C LEU A 341 -3.23 13.53 3.75
N LEU A 342 -2.20 14.14 4.34
CA LEU A 342 -2.35 15.31 5.22
C LEU A 342 -2.98 16.49 4.49
N PHE A 343 -2.62 16.69 3.22
CA PHE A 343 -3.24 17.69 2.36
C PHE A 343 -4.72 17.36 2.07
N ALA A 344 -5.04 16.09 1.78
CA ALA A 344 -6.41 15.66 1.56
C ALA A 344 -7.28 15.82 2.82
N LEU A 345 -6.76 15.50 4.00
CA LEU A 345 -7.40 15.72 5.31
C LEU A 345 -7.63 17.22 5.61
N SER A 346 -6.88 18.09 4.95
CA SER A 346 -6.97 19.54 5.07
C SER A 346 -7.78 20.16 3.93
N ASP A 347 -8.74 19.40 3.37
CA ASP A 347 -9.61 19.81 2.26
C ASP A 347 -8.85 20.30 1.01
N SER A 348 -7.61 19.82 0.82
CA SER A 348 -6.72 20.30 -0.25
C SER A 348 -6.50 21.82 -0.24
N SER A 349 -6.49 22.41 0.96
CA SER A 349 -6.29 23.85 1.18
C SER A 349 -4.97 24.10 1.91
N ALA A 350 -4.12 24.95 1.33
CA ALA A 350 -2.85 25.38 1.94
C ALA A 350 -3.10 26.02 3.31
N ARG A 351 -4.08 26.94 3.40
CA ARG A 351 -4.48 27.59 4.65
C ARG A 351 -4.91 26.59 5.72
N THR A 352 -5.75 25.62 5.37
CA THR A 352 -6.24 24.62 6.33
C THR A 352 -5.09 23.71 6.77
N LEU A 353 -4.19 23.34 5.86
CA LEU A 353 -3.03 22.53 6.19
C LEU A 353 -2.10 23.26 7.17
N ILE A 354 -1.72 24.51 6.88
CA ILE A 354 -0.89 25.34 7.76
C ILE A 354 -1.53 25.45 9.15
N ARG A 355 -2.84 25.66 9.22
CA ARG A 355 -3.58 25.70 10.49
C ARG A 355 -3.46 24.37 11.26
N ASN A 356 -3.58 23.23 10.57
CA ASN A 356 -3.61 21.91 11.19
C ASN A 356 -2.24 21.42 11.67
N ILE A 357 -1.17 21.65 10.89
CA ILE A 357 0.15 21.05 11.15
C ILE A 357 1.29 22.06 11.35
N GLY A 358 0.98 23.36 11.34
CA GLY A 358 1.98 24.43 11.43
C GLY A 358 2.70 24.68 10.11
N TYR A 359 3.13 25.92 9.92
CA TYR A 359 3.80 26.38 8.70
C TYR A 359 5.10 25.62 8.42
N GLY A 360 5.89 25.29 9.44
CA GLY A 360 7.18 24.61 9.29
C GLY A 360 7.08 23.27 8.56
N TYR A 361 6.07 22.47 8.88
CA TYR A 361 5.80 21.21 8.17
C TYR A 361 5.01 21.43 6.88
N ALA A 362 4.01 22.32 6.91
CA ALA A 362 3.14 22.57 5.77
C ALA A 362 3.91 23.09 4.55
N VAL A 363 4.88 23.98 4.71
CA VAL A 363 5.64 24.54 3.58
C VAL A 363 6.41 23.46 2.81
N GLY A 364 6.99 22.47 3.50
CA GLY A 364 7.69 21.35 2.88
C GLY A 364 6.74 20.45 2.09
N ILE A 365 5.57 20.17 2.67
CA ILE A 365 4.51 19.39 2.00
C ILE A 365 3.98 20.13 0.77
N LEU A 366 3.67 21.42 0.89
CA LEU A 366 3.08 22.22 -0.19
C LEU A 366 4.08 22.41 -1.33
N ALA A 367 5.35 22.69 -1.03
CA ALA A 367 6.41 22.76 -2.04
C ALA A 367 6.59 21.42 -2.76
N HIS A 368 6.54 20.30 -2.03
CA HIS A 368 6.63 18.97 -2.61
C HIS A 368 5.43 18.62 -3.51
N LEU A 369 4.23 19.05 -3.13
CA LEU A 369 3.00 18.87 -3.91
C LEU A 369 2.85 19.90 -5.05
N GLY A 370 3.76 20.88 -5.16
CA GLY A 370 3.69 21.95 -6.17
C GLY A 370 2.55 22.95 -5.96
N VAL A 371 2.12 23.14 -4.71
CA VAL A 371 1.06 24.09 -4.33
C VAL A 371 1.69 25.41 -3.88
N GLU A 372 1.36 26.50 -4.56
CA GLU A 372 1.82 27.84 -4.18
C GLU A 372 1.18 28.32 -2.87
N VAL A 373 1.98 28.96 -2.01
CA VAL A 373 1.51 29.52 -0.74
C VAL A 373 1.35 31.03 -0.91
N GLY A 374 0.11 31.51 -0.83
CA GLY A 374 -0.18 32.94 -0.85
C GLY A 374 0.02 33.60 0.52
N ALA A 375 0.25 34.91 0.54
CA ALA A 375 0.33 35.69 1.78
C ALA A 375 -0.95 35.57 2.65
N GLY A 376 -2.12 35.40 2.01
CA GLY A 376 -3.40 35.19 2.69
C GLY A 376 -3.56 33.80 3.32
N ASP A 377 -2.76 32.81 2.93
CA ASP A 377 -2.79 31.45 3.50
C ASP A 377 -2.04 31.38 4.83
N ILE A 378 -1.05 32.26 5.00
CA ILE A 378 -0.25 32.40 6.23
C ILE A 378 -1.01 33.23 7.27
N GLY A 379 -1.67 34.32 6.84
CA GLY A 379 -2.42 35.23 7.71
C GLY A 379 -3.73 34.65 8.29
N GLY A 380 -4.07 33.40 7.97
CA GLY A 380 -5.24 32.71 8.50
C GLY A 380 -5.09 32.13 9.90
N ALA A 381 -3.88 32.17 10.49
CA ALA A 381 -3.64 31.75 11.86
C ALA A 381 -4.05 32.80 12.92
N ASP A 382 -4.18 34.06 12.52
CA ASP A 382 -4.43 35.22 13.42
C ASP A 382 -5.91 35.61 13.57
N GLY A 383 -6.87 34.71 13.33
CA GLY A 383 -8.27 35.13 13.19
C GLY A 383 -9.34 34.12 13.56
N VAL A 384 -9.37 33.69 14.82
CA VAL A 384 -10.65 33.42 15.50
C VAL A 384 -10.67 34.28 16.76
N GLU A 385 -11.35 35.42 16.70
CA GLU A 385 -11.81 36.16 17.89
C GLU A 385 -12.86 35.32 18.64
N GLY A 386 -12.43 34.21 19.21
CA GLY A 386 -13.29 33.25 19.88
C GLY A 386 -12.50 32.39 20.83
N ALA A 387 -12.23 32.92 22.02
CA ALA A 387 -11.91 32.21 23.27
C ALA A 387 -10.84 31.09 23.27
N GLY A 388 -10.09 30.91 22.19
CA GLY A 388 -9.04 29.90 22.04
C GLY A 388 -7.66 30.51 22.25
N THR A 389 -6.77 29.75 22.89
CA THR A 389 -5.37 30.12 23.12
C THR A 389 -4.61 30.34 21.81
N GLU A 390 -3.84 31.43 21.72
CA GLU A 390 -3.06 31.79 20.54
C GLU A 390 -2.00 30.70 20.21
N VAL A 391 -1.85 30.37 18.92
CA VAL A 391 -0.96 29.32 18.42
C VAL A 391 0.21 29.93 17.64
N ASN A 392 1.43 29.47 17.88
CA ASN A 392 2.59 29.82 17.09
C ASN A 392 2.48 29.20 15.68
N PRO A 393 2.42 30.03 14.62
CA PRO A 393 2.21 29.53 13.26
C PRO A 393 3.39 28.71 12.74
N ILE A 394 4.61 28.85 13.29
CA ILE A 394 5.80 28.13 12.85
C ILE A 394 5.84 26.73 13.45
N THR A 395 5.73 26.63 14.78
CA THR A 395 5.88 25.37 15.54
C THR A 395 4.56 24.61 15.72
N GLY A 396 3.44 25.29 15.54
CA GLY A 396 2.09 24.78 15.83
C GLY A 396 1.78 24.65 17.32
N GLN A 397 2.70 25.04 18.21
CA GLN A 397 2.56 25.01 19.66
C GLN A 397 1.67 26.15 20.15
N ARG A 398 0.92 25.95 21.23
CA ARG A 398 0.19 27.05 21.88
C ARG A 398 1.15 27.97 22.62
N ARG A 399 0.98 29.28 22.47
CA ARG A 399 1.89 30.30 23.03
C ARG A 399 1.94 30.29 24.55
N ASP A 400 0.85 29.91 25.22
CA ASP A 400 0.80 29.77 26.68
C ASP A 400 1.68 28.63 27.22
N LYS A 401 2.00 27.64 26.37
CA LYS A 401 2.83 26.48 26.71
C LYS A 401 4.27 26.62 26.20
N GLU A 402 4.58 27.70 25.49
CA GLU A 402 5.95 28.01 25.11
C GLU A 402 6.75 28.38 26.36
N ALA A 403 7.29 27.37 27.05
CA ALA A 403 8.25 27.53 28.14
C ALA A 403 9.53 28.30 27.69
N ASP A 404 9.69 28.47 26.38
CA ASP A 404 10.85 29.08 25.76
C ASP A 404 10.83 30.61 25.84
N LEU A 405 9.72 31.34 25.92
CA LEU A 405 9.83 32.81 26.04
C LEU A 405 10.48 33.23 27.36
N GLU A 406 10.06 32.66 28.49
CA GLU A 406 10.69 32.95 29.78
C GLU A 406 12.08 32.31 29.93
N ARG A 407 12.37 31.19 29.25
CA ARG A 407 13.71 30.58 29.29
C ARG A 407 14.69 31.31 28.38
N VAL A 408 14.30 31.61 27.14
CA VAL A 408 15.07 32.40 26.17
C VAL A 408 15.27 33.81 26.70
N GLN A 409 14.25 34.42 27.31
CA GLN A 409 14.43 35.72 27.96
C GLN A 409 15.42 35.62 29.12
N ARG A 410 15.37 34.57 29.96
CA ARG A 410 16.38 34.35 31.01
C ARG A 410 17.78 34.07 30.46
N GLU A 411 17.90 33.36 29.35
CA GLU A 411 19.17 33.09 28.67
C GLU A 411 19.74 34.41 28.10
N ILE A 412 18.92 35.21 27.41
CA ILE A 412 19.26 36.56 26.92
C ILE A 412 19.62 37.49 28.08
N ASP A 413 18.88 37.46 29.19
CA ASP A 413 19.15 38.29 30.38
C ASP A 413 20.42 37.84 31.12
N SER A 414 20.83 36.57 30.94
CA SER A 414 22.08 36.03 31.49
C SER A 414 23.32 36.30 30.62
N MET A 415 23.12 36.67 29.34
CA MET A 415 24.21 36.98 28.42
C MET A 415 24.76 38.39 28.65
N THR A 416 26.09 38.51 28.56
CA THR A 416 26.77 39.81 28.55
C THR A 416 26.52 40.55 27.22
N GLU A 417 26.70 41.87 27.18
CA GLU A 417 26.50 42.66 25.95
C GLU A 417 27.37 42.16 24.79
N GLU A 418 28.62 41.79 25.06
CA GLU A 418 29.54 41.23 24.07
C GLU A 418 29.07 39.86 23.51
N GLU A 419 28.40 39.04 24.32
CA GLU A 419 27.82 37.78 23.86
C GLU A 419 26.57 38.00 23.00
N LYS A 420 25.75 39.00 23.35
CA LYS A 420 24.59 39.42 22.55
C LYS A 420 25.01 39.92 21.17
N GLU A 421 26.06 40.72 21.10
CA GLU A 421 26.62 41.20 19.82
C GLU A 421 27.10 40.04 18.94
N ARG A 422 27.84 39.07 19.51
CA ARG A 422 28.30 37.89 18.76
C ARG A 422 27.15 36.99 18.29
N GLU A 423 26.09 36.84 19.08
CA GLU A 423 24.89 36.12 18.63
C GLU A 423 24.12 36.87 17.54
N ALA A 424 24.01 38.19 17.64
CA ALA A 424 23.43 39.03 16.60
C ALA A 424 24.20 38.92 15.27
N GLU A 425 25.53 38.91 15.30
CA GLU A 425 26.38 38.65 14.13
C GLU A 425 26.14 37.27 13.52
N ARG A 426 26.00 36.22 14.35
CA ARG A 426 25.69 34.87 13.88
C ARG A 426 24.32 34.80 13.20
N LEU A 427 23.32 35.45 13.79
CA LEU A 427 21.97 35.54 13.23
C LEU A 427 21.99 36.30 11.90
N PHE A 428 22.75 37.40 11.81
CA PHE A 428 22.95 38.15 10.57
C PHE A 428 23.48 37.26 9.44
N VAL A 429 24.53 36.48 9.71
CA VAL A 429 25.08 35.53 8.72
C VAL A 429 24.06 34.45 8.33
N LEU A 430 23.23 33.99 9.27
CA LEU A 430 22.15 33.05 8.96
C LEU A 430 21.10 33.66 8.02
N PHE A 431 20.68 34.91 8.25
CA PHE A 431 19.73 35.61 7.39
C PHE A 431 20.28 35.85 5.98
N GLU A 432 21.56 36.24 5.84
CA GLU A 432 22.18 36.37 4.52
C GLU A 432 22.28 35.03 3.79
N ARG A 433 22.63 33.95 4.50
CA ARG A 433 22.65 32.60 3.91
C ARG A 433 21.25 32.15 3.48
N LEU A 434 20.22 32.45 4.26
CA LEU A 434 18.83 32.14 3.92
C LEU A 434 18.35 32.95 2.72
N LYS A 435 18.69 34.24 2.64
CA LYS A 435 18.43 35.10 1.46
C LYS A 435 19.12 34.55 0.21
N ALA A 436 20.34 34.01 0.36
CA ALA A 436 21.10 33.40 -0.73
C ALA A 436 20.55 32.05 -1.24
N THR A 437 19.75 31.32 -0.46
CA THR A 437 19.12 30.07 -0.95
C THR A 437 17.94 30.31 -1.89
N GLY A 438 17.41 31.54 -1.95
CA GLY A 438 16.34 31.93 -2.88
C GLY A 438 14.97 31.32 -2.60
N VAL A 439 14.81 30.61 -1.47
CA VAL A 439 13.56 29.93 -1.09
C VAL A 439 12.59 30.87 -0.36
N VAL A 440 13.08 31.94 0.27
CA VAL A 440 12.27 32.94 0.98
C VAL A 440 12.89 34.33 0.81
N ASP A 441 12.10 35.32 0.40
CA ASP A 441 12.52 36.73 0.33
C ASP A 441 12.35 37.38 1.71
N VAL A 442 13.36 37.18 2.58
CA VAL A 442 13.38 37.76 3.93
C VAL A 442 14.20 39.05 3.89
N LYS A 443 13.56 40.19 4.17
CA LYS A 443 14.28 41.45 4.41
C LYS A 443 15.11 41.34 5.68
N ASN A 444 16.40 41.69 5.60
CA ASN A 444 17.29 41.62 6.76
C ASN A 444 16.82 42.65 7.81
N PRO A 445 16.72 42.30 9.11
CA PRO A 445 16.33 43.24 10.17
C PRO A 445 17.16 44.53 10.20
N VAL A 446 18.44 44.46 9.80
CA VAL A 446 19.34 45.61 9.66
C VAL A 446 18.94 46.50 8.48
N GLU A 447 18.54 45.89 7.34
CA GLU A 447 18.00 46.62 6.19
C GLU A 447 16.69 47.34 6.58
N VAL A 448 15.81 46.68 7.33
CA VAL A 448 14.56 47.26 7.83
C VAL A 448 14.82 48.39 8.84
N ALA A 449 15.72 48.19 9.81
CA ALA A 449 16.09 49.24 10.78
C ALA A 449 16.73 50.47 10.11
N ARG A 450 17.48 50.25 9.02
CA ARG A 450 18.04 51.32 8.18
C ARG A 450 16.99 52.01 7.32
N GLU A 451 16.01 51.28 6.79
CA GLU A 451 14.84 51.83 6.07
C GLU A 451 13.91 52.62 7.01
N GLU A 452 13.77 52.21 8.28
CA GLU A 452 12.94 52.86 9.31
C GLU A 452 13.65 54.01 10.05
N GLY A 453 14.92 54.27 9.75
CA GLY A 453 15.69 55.37 10.36
C GLY A 453 16.03 55.15 11.85
N ARG A 454 16.08 53.90 12.31
CA ARG A 454 16.40 53.51 13.71
C ARG A 454 17.85 53.04 13.89
N PHE A 455 18.72 53.36 12.93
CA PHE A 455 20.12 52.96 12.94
C PHE A 455 20.95 54.05 13.60
N GLU A 456 21.51 53.77 14.79
CA GLU A 456 22.53 54.63 15.40
C GLU A 456 23.90 53.95 15.17
N GLU A 457 24.77 54.62 14.41
CA GLU A 457 26.18 54.22 14.33
C GLU A 457 26.85 54.59 15.66
N VAL A 458 27.43 53.59 16.33
CA VAL A 458 28.27 53.82 17.52
C VAL A 458 29.70 54.06 17.02
N ASP A 459 30.24 55.25 17.30
CA ASP A 459 31.62 55.64 17.00
C ASP A 459 32.68 54.79 17.75
#